data_AF-A0A6I1JNB5-F1
#
_entry.id   AF-A0A6I1JNB5-F1
#
_cell.length_a   1.000
_cell.length_b   1.000
_cell.length_c   1.000
_cell.angle_alpha   90.00
_cell.angle_beta   90.00
_cell.angle_gamma   90.00
#
_symmetry.space_group_name_H-M   'P 1'
#
loop_
_entity.id
_entity.type
_entity.pdbx_description
1 polymer ?
#
loop_
_entity_poly.entity_id
_entity_poly.type
_entity_poly.pdbx_seq_one_letter_code
_entity_poly.pdbx_strand_id
1 'polypeptide(L)' 'MNPLIRLAIPVMQILGKAPFVSSFTAEKLEGDMVAAGFAIEERGRHGSGKRDPRLFVVARRLA' A
#
# COMPACT_ATOMS: atom_id res chain seq x y z
N MET A 1 -2.29 9.07 9.16
CA MET A 1 -2.96 8.09 10.05
C MET A 1 -2.79 8.57 11.49
N ASN A 2 -3.80 8.42 12.35
CA ASN A 2 -3.70 8.75 13.77
C ASN A 2 -2.66 7.82 14.44
N PRO A 3 -1.66 8.34 15.17
CA PRO A 3 -0.67 7.53 15.88
C PRO A 3 -1.29 6.49 16.82
N LEU A 4 -2.42 6.79 17.45
CA LEU A 4 -3.13 5.85 18.33
C LEU A 4 -3.64 4.61 17.60
N ILE A 5 -4.05 4.76 16.32
CA ILE A 5 -4.48 3.62 15.50
C ILE A 5 -3.32 2.66 15.23
N ARG A 6 -2.08 3.17 15.10
CA ARG A 6 -0.89 2.31 14.92
C ARG A 6 -0.66 1.37 16.11
N LEU A 7 -1.01 1.82 17.32
CA LEU A 7 -0.88 1.01 18.54
C LEU A 7 -2.10 0.11 18.77
N ALA A 8 -3.30 0.56 18.37
CA ALA A 8 -4.52 -0.21 18.51
C ALA A 8 -4.56 -1.45 17.60
N ILE A 9 -3.98 -1.37 16.39
CA ILE A 9 -4.00 -2.48 15.42
C ILE A 9 -3.35 -3.76 15.98
N PRO A 10 -2.12 -3.74 16.53
CA PRO A 10 -1.52 -4.94 17.15
C PRO A 10 -2.37 -5.53 18.27
N VAL A 11 -2.96 -4.70 19.13
CA VAL A 11 -3.84 -5.17 20.21
C VAL A 11 -5.07 -5.87 19.63
N MET A 12 -5.71 -5.27 18.62
CA MET A 12 -6.86 -5.89 17.95
C MET A 12 -6.49 -7.19 17.22
N GLN A 13 -5.27 -7.31 16.68
CA GLN A 13 -4.78 -8.55 16.07
C GLN A 13 -4.63 -9.67 17.11
N ILE A 14 -4.03 -9.36 18.27
CA ILE A 14 -3.92 -10.31 19.40
C ILE A 14 -5.30 -10.78 19.87
N LEU A 15 -6.27 -9.86 19.93
CA LEU A 15 -7.66 -10.16 20.31
C LEU A 15 -8.48 -10.82 19.18
N GLY A 16 -7.90 -11.10 18.01
CA GLY A 16 -8.59 -11.70 16.86
C GLY A 16 -9.63 -10.79 16.20
N LYS A 17 -9.61 -9.49 16.50
CA LYS A 17 -10.52 -8.47 15.94
C LYS A 17 -9.98 -7.81 14.67
N ALA A 18 -8.68 -7.92 14.41
CA ALA A 18 -8.05 -7.43 13.19
C ALA A 18 -7.21 -8.54 12.52
N PRO A 19 -7.21 -8.63 11.18
CA PRO A 19 -6.37 -9.60 10.48
C PRO A 19 -4.90 -9.17 10.48
N PHE A 20 -4.00 -10.14 10.32
CA PHE A 20 -2.61 -9.89 9.96
C PHE A 20 -2.54 -9.54 8.48
N VAL A 21 -1.95 -8.39 8.16
CA VAL A 21 -1.81 -7.90 6.79
C VAL A 21 -0.37 -7.46 6.55
N SER A 22 0.11 -7.68 5.33
CA SER A 22 1.33 -7.04 4.87
C SER A 22 1.05 -5.56 4.60
N SER A 23 1.99 -4.70 4.99
CA SER A 23 1.96 -3.28 4.64
C SER A 23 3.26 -2.91 3.95
N PHE A 24 3.18 -2.04 2.96
CA PHE A 24 4.30 -1.58 2.17
C PHE A 24 4.13 -0.09 1.86
N THR A 25 5.25 0.58 1.57
CA THR A 25 5.20 1.93 1.00
C THR A 25 4.88 1.86 -0.48
N ALA A 26 4.49 2.99 -1.07
CA ALA A 26 4.26 3.07 -2.51
C ALA A 26 5.51 2.67 -3.30
N GLU A 27 6.68 3.15 -2.86
CA GLU A 27 7.97 2.89 -3.51
C GLU A 27 8.34 1.41 -3.43
N LYS A 28 8.06 0.76 -2.29
CA LYS A 28 8.28 -0.68 -2.14
C LYS A 28 7.36 -1.48 -3.07
N LEU A 29 6.08 -1.14 -3.14
CA LEU A 29 5.14 -1.82 -4.04
C LEU A 29 5.62 -1.71 -5.50
N GLU A 30 5.98 -0.50 -5.93
CA GLU A 30 6.45 -0.27 -7.30
C GLU A 30 7.74 -1.04 -7.61
N GLY A 31 8.70 -1.07 -6.68
CA GLY A 31 9.91 -1.89 -6.81
C GLY A 31 9.60 -3.38 -6.92
N ASP A 32 8.71 -3.89 -6.07
CA ASP A 32 8.27 -5.29 -6.09
C ASP A 32 7.54 -5.63 -7.42
N MET A 33 6.76 -4.69 -7.98
CA MET A 33 6.12 -4.83 -9.31
C MET A 33 7.15 -4.88 -10.44
N VAL A 34 8.15 -4.00 -10.44
CA VAL A 34 9.23 -4.01 -11.45
C VAL A 34 10.03 -5.30 -11.38
N ALA A 35 10.38 -5.75 -10.17
CA ALA A 35 11.07 -7.02 -9.96
C ALA A 35 10.23 -8.23 -10.44
N ALA A 36 8.91 -8.14 -10.35
CA ALA A 36 7.98 -9.14 -10.88
C ALA A 36 7.78 -9.06 -12.41
N GLY A 37 8.49 -8.17 -13.12
CA GLY A 37 8.44 -8.06 -14.58
C GLY A 37 7.32 -7.16 -15.09
N PHE A 38 6.87 -6.18 -14.31
CA PHE A 38 5.93 -5.17 -14.77
C PHE A 38 6.64 -3.85 -15.10
N ALA A 39 6.23 -3.22 -16.21
CA ALA A 39 6.52 -1.82 -16.48
C ALA A 39 5.36 -0.96 -15.98
N ILE A 40 5.66 0.00 -15.11
CA ILE A 40 4.67 0.95 -14.60
C ILE A 40 4.47 2.05 -15.63
N GLU A 41 3.26 2.18 -16.16
CA GLU A 41 2.91 3.16 -17.21
C GLU A 41 2.29 4.43 -16.61
N GLU A 42 1.53 4.32 -15.52
CA GLU A 42 0.90 5.46 -14.86
C GLU A 42 0.88 5.31 -13.33
N ARG A 43 0.95 6.44 -12.63
CA ARG A 43 0.78 6.58 -11.18
C ARG A 43 -0.17 7.74 -10.90
N GLY A 44 -1.22 7.48 -10.14
CA GLY A 44 -2.21 8.47 -9.76
C GLY A 44 -2.51 8.44 -8.27
N ARG A 45 -2.78 9.61 -7.70
CA ARG A 45 -3.43 9.76 -6.40
C ARG A 45 -4.70 10.57 -6.60
N HIS A 46 -5.83 9.90 -6.67
CA HIS A 46 -7.13 10.50 -6.95
C HIS A 46 -7.86 11.01 -5.69
N GLY A 47 -7.15 11.01 -4.56
CA GLY A 47 -7.64 11.54 -3.29
C GLY A 47 -7.65 13.06 -3.25
N SER A 48 -8.54 13.62 -2.43
CA SER A 48 -8.71 15.07 -2.23
C SER A 48 -7.53 15.76 -1.53
N GLY A 49 -6.51 15.01 -1.07
CA GLY A 49 -5.44 15.54 -0.23
C GLY A 49 -4.05 15.08 -0.65
N LYS A 50 -3.05 15.95 -0.44
CA LYS A 50 -1.62 15.73 -0.75
C LYS A 50 -0.99 14.49 -0.05
N ARG A 51 -1.71 13.82 0.86
CA ARG A 51 -1.24 12.68 1.67
C ARG A 51 -2.16 11.46 1.56
N ASP A 52 -2.95 11.34 0.50
CA ASP A 52 -3.81 10.16 0.33
C ASP A 52 -2.95 8.89 0.15
N PRO A 53 -3.09 7.86 1.01
CA PRO A 53 -2.32 6.62 0.90
C PRO A 53 -2.77 5.71 -0.25
N ARG A 54 -3.92 5.98 -0.88
CA ARG A 54 -4.50 5.17 -1.96
C ARG A 54 -3.81 5.49 -3.28
N LEU A 55 -2.79 4.71 -3.59
CA LEU A 55 -2.09 4.74 -4.87
C LEU A 55 -2.92 4.01 -5.94
N PHE A 56 -3.06 4.64 -7.11
CA PHE A 56 -3.54 4.01 -8.33
C PHE A 56 -2.36 3.80 -9.27
N VAL A 57 -2.16 2.57 -9.75
CA VAL A 57 -1.05 2.22 -10.64
C VAL A 57 -1.59 1.47 -11.84
N VAL A 58 -1.19 1.91 -13.04
CA VAL A 58 -1.37 1.15 -14.28
C VAL A 58 -0.02 0.57 -14.65
N ALA A 59 0.03 -0.74 -14.86
CA ALA A 59 1.25 -1.43 -15.23
C ALA A 59 0.98 -2.52 -16.26
N ARG A 60 1.94 -2.69 -17.17
CA ARG A 60 1.91 -3.70 -18.22
C ARG A 60 2.96 -4.75 -17.92
N ARG A 61 2.61 -6.03 -18.11
CA ARG A 61 3.58 -7.11 -18.00
C ARG A 61 4.57 -7.06 -19.16
N LEU A 62 5.86 -7.16 -18.85
CA LEU A 62 6.92 -7.37 -19.83
C LEU A 62 6.83 -8.83 -20.27
N ALA A 63 6.68 -9.04 -21.58
CA ALA A 63 6.56 -10.36 -22.19
C ALA A 63 7.83 -11.20 -21.99
#